data_AF-A0A8J8AU43-F1
#
_entry.id   AF-A0A8J8AU43-F1
#
_cell.length_a   1.000
_cell.length_b   1.000
_cell.length_c   1.000
_cell.angle_alpha   90.00
_cell.angle_beta   90.00
_cell.angle_gamma   90.00
#
_symmetry.space_group_name_H-M   'P 1'
#
loop_
_entity.id
_entity.type
_entity.pdbx_description
1 polymer ?
#
loop_
_entity_poly.entity_id
_entity_poly.type
_entity_poly.pdbx_seq_one_letter_code
_entity_poly.pdbx_strand_id
1 'polypeptide(L)' 'MIDDFLIRAALAGLGLSLATGPLGSFVVWRRMAYFGDATSHAAILGVALALALHLPIAAGTLFVALAMALTVSAL' A
#
# COMPACT_ATOMS: atom_id res chain seq x y z
N MET A 1 16.11 -27.20 -8.45
CA MET A 1 15.03 -26.54 -9.22
C MET A 1 14.49 -25.48 -8.29
N ILE A 2 14.67 -24.20 -8.62
CA ILE A 2 14.11 -23.15 -7.78
C ILE A 2 12.60 -23.14 -8.06
N ASP A 3 11.79 -23.35 -7.03
CA ASP A 3 10.34 -23.36 -7.17
C ASP A 3 9.85 -22.02 -7.72
N ASP A 4 8.86 -22.06 -8.61
CA ASP A 4 8.25 -20.86 -9.21
C ASP A 4 7.71 -19.90 -8.13
N PHE A 5 7.25 -20.47 -7.02
CA PHE A 5 6.88 -19.73 -5.81
C PHE A 5 8.06 -18.92 -5.23
N LEU A 6 9.25 -19.52 -5.13
CA LEU A 6 10.42 -18.85 -4.57
C LEU A 6 10.85 -17.67 -5.44
N ILE A 7 10.78 -17.81 -6.77
CA ILE A 7 11.07 -16.73 -7.72
C ILE A 7 10.07 -15.59 -7.57
N ARG A 8 8.76 -15.88 -7.54
CA ARG A 8 7.71 -14.87 -7.37
C ARG A 8 7.79 -14.17 -6.03
N ALA A 9 8.05 -14.92 -4.95
CA ALA A 9 8.22 -14.36 -3.61
C ALA A 9 9.46 -13.45 -3.53
N ALA A 10 10.59 -13.86 -4.12
CA ALA A 10 11.80 -13.05 -4.19
C ALA A 10 11.58 -11.76 -4.99
N LEU A 11 10.91 -11.83 -6.15
CA LEU A 11 10.58 -10.66 -6.96
C LEU A 11 9.63 -9.70 -6.22
N ALA A 12 8.59 -10.23 -5.57
CA ALA A 12 7.67 -9.43 -4.76
C ALA A 12 8.38 -8.74 -3.59
N GLY A 13 9.26 -9.46 -2.88
CA GLY A 13 10.05 -8.93 -1.77
C GLY A 13 11.01 -7.84 -2.21
N LEU A 14 11.78 -8.07 -3.28
CA LEU A 14 12.70 -7.08 -3.84
C LEU A 14 11.96 -5.83 -4.32
N GLY A 15 10.84 -6.00 -5.02
CA GLY A 15 9.99 -4.89 -5.45
C GLY A 15 9.46 -4.07 -4.27
N LEU A 16 9.02 -4.75 -3.20
CA LEU A 16 8.56 -4.09 -1.98
C LEU A 16 9.68 -3.30 -1.30
N SER A 17 10.88 -3.89 -1.13
CA SER A 17 12.03 -3.22 -0.51
C SER A 17 12.47 -1.99 -1.29
N LEU A 18 12.50 -2.07 -2.62
CA LEU A 18 12.84 -0.93 -3.48
C LEU A 18 11.80 0.17 -3.43
N ALA A 19 10.52 -0.15 -3.28
CA ALA A 19 9.45 0.84 -3.13
C ALA A 19 9.42 1.49 -1.74
N THR A 20 9.62 0.70 -0.68
CA THR A 20 9.52 1.17 0.72
C THR A 20 10.70 2.04 1.16
N GLY A 21 11.91 1.81 0.63
CA GLY A 21 13.09 2.64 0.90
C GLY A 21 12.85 4.14 0.64
N PRO A 22 12.56 4.57 -0.60
CA PRO A 22 12.30 5.97 -0.92
C PRO A 22 11.03 6.51 -0.26
N LEU A 23 9.97 5.70 -0.14
CA LEU A 23 8.74 6.11 0.56
C LEU A 23 9.00 6.46 2.02
N GLY A 24 9.80 5.67 2.73
CA GLY A 24 10.17 5.93 4.13
C GLY A 24 10.98 7.22 4.29
N SER A 25 11.98 7.45 3.43
CA SER A 25 12.76 8.68 3.45
C SER A 25 11.91 9.92 3.18
N PHE A 26 10.98 9.84 2.22
CA PHE A 26 10.09 10.95 1.87
C PHE A 26 9.10 11.29 3.00
N VAL A 27 8.56 10.27 3.66
CA VAL A 27 7.67 10.41 4.81
C VAL A 27 8.38 11.11 5.99
N VAL A 28 9.64 10.77 6.26
CA VAL A 28 10.45 11.43 7.31
C VAL A 28 10.76 12.88 6.94
N TRP A 29 11.18 13.16 5.71
CA TRP A 29 11.51 14.52 5.27
C TRP A 29 10.33 15.49 5.33
N ARG A 30 9.11 15.00 5.04
CA ARG A 30 7.89 15.81 5.13
C ARG A 30 7.27 15.87 6.53
N ARG A 31 7.95 15.33 7.57
CA ARG A 31 7.42 15.20 8.94
C ARG A 31 6.07 14.47 9.03
N MET A 32 5.78 13.58 8.09
CA MET A 32 4.52 12.83 8.03
C MET A 32 4.66 11.41 8.59
N ALA A 33 5.42 11.20 9.67
CA ALA A 33 5.76 9.86 10.18
C ALA A 33 4.55 8.92 10.39
N TYR A 34 3.36 9.47 10.64
CA TYR A 34 2.11 8.71 10.82
C TYR A 34 1.33 8.41 9.53
N PHE A 35 1.81 8.83 8.36
CA PHE A 35 1.13 8.63 7.08
C PHE A 35 0.93 7.14 6.77
N GLY A 36 1.91 6.31 7.10
CA GLY A 36 1.83 4.85 6.94
C GLY A 36 0.76 4.21 7.83
N ASP A 37 0.63 4.67 9.07
CA ASP A 37 -0.37 4.16 10.02
C ASP A 37 -1.80 4.57 9.59
N ALA A 38 -1.98 5.82 9.17
CA ALA A 38 -3.25 6.31 8.62
C ALA A 38 -3.64 5.57 7.32
N THR A 39 -2.67 5.32 6.43
CA THR A 39 -2.90 4.57 5.18
C THR A 39 -3.27 3.11 5.47
N SER A 40 -2.67 2.51 6.50
CA SER A 40 -2.97 1.13 6.91
C SER A 40 -4.40 1.00 7.46
N HIS A 41 -4.85 1.96 8.27
CA HIS A 41 -6.24 2.03 8.72
C HIS A 41 -7.21 2.26 7.57
N ALA A 42 -6.86 3.14 6.61
CA ALA A 42 -7.65 3.36 5.41
C ALA A 42 -7.75 2.10 4.52
N ALA A 43 -6.70 1.28 4.46
CA ALA A 43 -6.72 0.03 3.69
C ALA A 43 -7.77 -0.95 4.21
N ILE A 44 -8.04 -1.01 5.52
CA ILE A 44 -9.10 -1.87 6.10
C ILE A 44 -10.47 -1.48 5.56
N LEU A 45 -10.76 -0.18 5.44
CA LEU A 45 -11.98 0.32 4.80
C LEU A 45 -12.06 -0.11 3.33
N GLY A 46 -10.93 -0.06 2.61
CA GLY A 46 -10.84 -0.55 1.23
C GLY A 46 -11.11 -2.05 1.09
N VAL A 47 -10.63 -2.88 2.02
CA VAL A 47 -10.98 -4.30 2.08
C VAL A 47 -12.49 -4.47 2.31
N ALA A 48 -13.05 -3.76 3.29
CA ALA A 48 -14.47 -3.86 3.62
C ALA A 48 -15.37 -3.46 2.42
N LEU A 49 -15.03 -2.38 1.72
CA LEU A 49 -15.74 -1.94 0.52
C LEU A 49 -15.61 -2.93 -0.64
N ALA A 50 -14.43 -3.51 -0.85
CA ALA A 50 -14.23 -4.52 -1.88
C ALA A 50 -15.12 -5.74 -1.66
N LEU A 51 -15.19 -6.22 -0.41
CA LEU A 51 -16.04 -7.34 -0.03
C LEU A 51 -17.52 -7.00 -0.19
N ALA A 52 -17.96 -5.81 0.24
CA ALA A 52 -19.35 -5.37 0.11
C ALA A 52 -19.83 -5.30 -1.35
N LEU A 53 -18.95 -4.83 -2.24
CA LEU A 53 -19.24 -4.63 -3.67
C LEU A 53 -18.87 -5.83 -4.55
N HIS A 54 -18.42 -6.95 -3.96
CA HIS A 54 -17.91 -8.12 -4.67
C HIS A 54 -16.80 -7.79 -5.69
N LEU A 55 -15.97 -6.79 -5.36
CA LEU A 55 -14.82 -6.36 -6.16
C LEU A 55 -13.54 -7.07 -5.71
N PRO A 56 -12.50 -7.12 -6.56
CA PRO A 56 -11.18 -7.62 -6.15
C PRO A 56 -10.64 -6.81 -4.96
N ILE A 57 -10.22 -7.50 -3.90
CA ILE A 57 -9.72 -6.87 -2.67
C ILE A 57 -8.59 -5.89 -2.97
N ALA A 58 -7.64 -6.29 -3.81
CA ALA A 58 -6.53 -5.43 -4.23
C ALA A 58 -6.99 -4.13 -4.91
N ALA A 59 -8.09 -4.16 -5.66
CA ALA A 59 -8.63 -2.97 -6.32
C ALA A 59 -9.26 -2.01 -5.30
N GLY A 60 -10.04 -2.53 -4.34
CA GLY A 60 -10.65 -1.70 -3.31
C GLY A 60 -9.64 -1.12 -2.32
N THR A 61 -8.62 -1.90 -1.91
CA THR A 61 -7.55 -1.38 -1.05
C THR A 61 -6.71 -0.33 -1.76
N LEU A 62 -6.35 -0.55 -3.04
CA LEU A 62 -5.62 0.42 -3.84
C LEU A 62 -6.42 1.72 -4.02
N PHE A 63 -7.70 1.62 -4.34
CA PHE A 63 -8.57 2.78 -4.52
C PHE A 63 -8.63 3.64 -3.25
N VAL A 64 -8.89 3.03 -2.09
CA VAL A 64 -9.01 3.77 -0.82
C VAL A 64 -7.66 4.34 -0.37
N ALA A 65 -6.55 3.60 -0.56
CA ALA A 65 -5.22 4.10 -0.25
C ALA A 65 -4.83 5.30 -1.12
N LEU A 66 -5.13 5.26 -2.42
CA LEU A 66 -4.90 6.39 -3.34
C LEU A 66 -5.78 7.59 -2.99
N ALA A 67 -7.06 7.37 -2.69
CA ALA A 67 -7.98 8.43 -2.26
C ALA A 67 -7.43 9.15 -1.01
N MET A 68 -7.00 8.40 0.01
CA MET A 68 -6.40 8.97 1.22
C MET A 68 -5.09 9.70 0.94
N ALA A 69 -4.22 9.14 0.08
CA ALA A 69 -2.98 9.81 -0.27
C ALA A 69 -3.22 11.15 -0.99
N LEU A 70 -4.22 11.20 -1.87
CA LEU A 70 -4.62 12.41 -2.57
C LEU A 70 -5.24 13.45 -1.63
N THR A 71 -6.11 13.06 -0.70
CA THR A 71 -6.71 14.01 0.24
C THR A 71 -5.67 14.64 1.17
N VAL A 72 -4.71 13.85 1.68
CA VAL A 72 -3.63 14.39 2.52
C VAL A 72 -2.63 15.20 1.71
N SER A 73 -2.39 14.87 0.44
CA SER A 73 -1.49 15.66 -0.41
C SER A 73 -2.10 16.98 -0.91
N ALA A 74 -3.44 17.07 -0.97
CA ALA A 74 -4.15 18.26 -1.41
C ALA A 74 -4.39 19.29 -0.29
N LEU A 75 -4.19 18.88 0.98
CA LEU A 75 -4.30 19.73 2.16
C LEU A 75 -2.96 20.34 2.54
#